data_AF-A0A259RN25-F1
#
_entry.id   AF-A0A259RN25-F1
#
_cell.length_a   1.000
_cell.length_b   1.000
_cell.length_c   1.000
_cell.angle_alpha   90.00
_cell.angle_beta   90.00
_cell.angle_gamma   90.00
#
_symmetry.space_group_name_H-M   'P 1'
#
loop_
_entity.id
_entity.type
_entity.pdbx_description
1 polymer ?
#
loop_
_entity_poly.entity_id
_entity_poly.type
_entity_poly.pdbx_seq_one_letter_code
_entity_poly.pdbx_strand_id
1 'polypeptide(L)'
;PLKHWKFDPSDLEERQFWKPYQAAYSQALAATSTSQSPWYVVPADRKPVRNLIVARLVLQALEALKTPAPEPKPELIGLKVV
;
A
#
# COMPACT_ATOMS: atom_id res chain seq x y z
N PRO A 1 -27.81 3.29 -4.59
CA PRO A 1 -27.59 4.33 -5.63
C PRO A 1 -26.15 4.86 -5.69
N LEU A 2 -25.57 5.35 -4.57
CA LEU A 2 -24.30 6.09 -4.55
C LEU A 2 -23.05 5.32 -5.02
N LYS A 3 -23.13 3.99 -5.20
CA LYS A 3 -22.00 3.15 -5.63
C LYS A 3 -22.30 2.24 -6.81
N HIS A 4 -23.50 2.31 -7.41
CA HIS A 4 -23.88 1.41 -8.50
C HIS A 4 -22.96 1.57 -9.71
N TRP A 5 -22.46 2.77 -9.96
CA TRP A 5 -21.52 3.05 -11.04
C TRP A 5 -20.20 2.27 -10.96
N LYS A 6 -19.85 1.73 -9.79
CA LYS A 6 -18.65 0.91 -9.58
C LYS A 6 -18.88 -0.58 -9.80
N PHE A 7 -20.14 -1.00 -9.89
CA PHE A 7 -20.49 -2.40 -9.99
C PHE A 7 -20.50 -2.80 -11.46
N ASP A 8 -19.66 -3.76 -11.81
CA ASP A 8 -19.67 -4.39 -13.12
C ASP A 8 -20.23 -5.82 -12.98
N PRO A 9 -21.26 -6.21 -13.75
CA PRO A 9 -21.78 -7.58 -13.74
C PRO A 9 -20.72 -8.65 -14.04
N SER A 10 -19.67 -8.32 -14.81
CA SER A 10 -18.58 -9.24 -15.12
C SER A 10 -17.79 -9.68 -13.87
N ASP A 11 -17.81 -8.89 -12.78
CA ASP A 11 -17.20 -9.29 -11.49
C ASP A 11 -17.83 -10.60 -10.94
N LEU A 12 -19.08 -10.90 -11.30
CA LEU A 12 -19.76 -12.13 -10.91
C LEU A 12 -19.30 -13.34 -11.72
N GLU A 13 -18.95 -13.13 -12.99
CA GLU A 13 -18.37 -14.17 -13.85
C GLU A 13 -16.95 -14.51 -13.36
N GLU A 14 -16.15 -13.48 -13.09
CA GLU A 14 -14.79 -13.62 -12.57
C GLU A 14 -14.74 -14.34 -11.22
N ARG A 15 -15.76 -14.15 -10.37
CA ARG A 15 -15.86 -14.83 -9.07
C ARG A 15 -15.81 -16.35 -9.18
N GLN A 16 -16.25 -16.93 -10.29
CA GLN A 16 -16.22 -18.39 -10.50
C GLN A 16 -14.77 -18.92 -10.54
N PHE A 17 -13.81 -18.08 -10.90
CA PHE A 17 -12.38 -18.41 -10.98
C PHE A 17 -11.61 -18.16 -9.68
N TRP A 18 -12.28 -18.05 -8.54
CA TRP A 18 -11.66 -17.79 -7.23
C TRP A 18 -10.47 -18.71 -6.90
N LYS A 19 -10.61 -20.02 -7.16
CA LYS A 19 -9.52 -20.99 -6.94
C LYS A 19 -8.34 -20.78 -7.90
N PRO A 20 -8.55 -20.68 -9.23
CA PRO A 20 -7.50 -20.28 -10.17
C PRO A 20 -6.77 -18.99 -9.79
N TYR A 21 -7.48 -17.93 -9.41
CA TYR A 21 -6.87 -16.66 -9.00
C TYR A 21 -5.98 -16.83 -7.78
N GLN A 22 -6.43 -17.55 -6.74
CA GLN A 22 -5.60 -17.80 -5.57
C GLN A 22 -4.31 -18.55 -5.94
N ALA A 23 -4.39 -19.56 -6.80
CA ALA A 23 -3.21 -20.29 -7.27
C ALA A 23 -2.25 -19.38 -8.04
N ALA A 24 -2.76 -18.54 -8.95
CA ALA A 24 -1.96 -17.59 -9.71
C ALA A 24 -1.27 -16.56 -8.80
N TYR A 25 -1.99 -15.99 -7.83
CA TYR A 25 -1.41 -15.07 -6.86
C TYR A 25 -0.34 -15.75 -6.00
N SER A 26 -0.58 -16.96 -5.49
CA SER A 26 0.44 -17.69 -4.72
C SER A 26 1.70 -17.96 -5.54
N GLN A 27 1.57 -18.34 -6.81
CA GLN A 27 2.71 -18.55 -7.71
C GLN A 27 3.48 -17.24 -7.97
N ALA A 28 2.76 -16.15 -8.28
CA ALA A 28 3.39 -14.85 -8.53
C ALA A 28 4.14 -14.33 -7.30
N LEU A 29 3.53 -14.42 -6.12
CA LEU A 29 4.15 -14.01 -4.85
C LEU A 29 5.39 -14.85 -4.53
N ALA A 30 5.31 -16.18 -4.69
CA ALA A 30 6.43 -17.08 -4.46
C ALA A 30 7.60 -16.83 -5.42
N ALA A 31 7.31 -16.52 -6.68
CA ALA A 31 8.33 -16.31 -7.71
C ALA A 31 8.99 -14.91 -7.65
N THR A 32 8.30 -13.90 -7.10
CA THR A 32 8.74 -12.49 -7.23
C THR A 32 9.00 -11.77 -5.91
N SER A 33 8.62 -12.36 -4.76
CA SER A 33 8.94 -11.76 -3.47
C SER A 33 10.41 -11.98 -3.12
N THR A 34 11.20 -10.92 -3.09
CA THR A 34 12.63 -10.97 -2.77
C THR A 34 12.97 -10.12 -1.54
N SER A 35 14.19 -10.28 -1.00
CA SER A 35 14.63 -9.47 0.14
C SER A 35 14.70 -7.97 -0.17
N GLN A 36 15.00 -7.59 -1.42
CA GLN A 36 15.08 -6.20 -1.86
C GLN A 36 13.71 -5.64 -2.30
N SER A 37 12.76 -6.51 -2.63
CA SER A 37 11.42 -6.13 -3.09
C SER A 37 10.39 -7.14 -2.57
N PRO A 38 10.07 -7.09 -1.26
CA PRO A 38 9.18 -8.05 -0.65
C PRO A 38 7.71 -7.74 -0.97
N TRP A 39 6.94 -8.79 -1.22
CA TRP A 39 5.48 -8.72 -1.17
C TRP A 39 4.96 -9.00 0.24
N TYR A 40 3.90 -8.29 0.64
CA TYR A 40 3.20 -8.50 1.91
C TYR A 40 1.75 -8.90 1.68
N VAL A 41 1.33 -10.04 2.24
CA VAL A 41 -0.07 -10.47 2.25
C VAL A 41 -0.77 -9.82 3.44
N VAL A 42 -1.70 -8.89 3.18
CA VAL A 42 -2.41 -8.13 4.22
C VAL A 42 -3.85 -8.65 4.39
N PRO A 43 -4.25 -9.10 5.60
CA PRO A 43 -5.64 -9.46 5.89
C PRO A 43 -6.58 -8.26 5.65
N ALA A 44 -7.49 -8.39 4.68
CA ALA A 44 -8.23 -7.25 4.13
C ALA A 44 -9.72 -7.19 4.50
N ASP A 45 -10.26 -8.22 5.15
CA ASP A 45 -11.70 -8.30 5.47
C ASP A 45 -12.19 -7.15 6.35
N ARG A 46 -11.34 -6.67 7.27
CA ARG A 46 -11.63 -5.53 8.15
C ARG A 46 -10.88 -4.28 7.68
N LYS A 47 -11.61 -3.34 7.06
CA LYS A 47 -11.02 -2.11 6.48
C LYS A 47 -10.11 -1.31 7.43
N PRO A 48 -10.46 -1.05 8.71
CA PRO A 48 -9.57 -0.30 9.59
C PRO A 48 -8.25 -1.04 9.88
N VAL A 49 -8.32 -2.37 10.01
CA VAL A 49 -7.15 -3.22 10.25
C VAL A 49 -6.24 -3.22 9.02
N ARG A 50 -6.80 -3.45 7.83
CA ARG A 50 -6.09 -3.34 6.55
C ARG A 50 -5.38 -1.99 6.42
N ASN A 51 -6.09 -0.89 6.68
CA ASN A 51 -5.54 0.47 6.57
C ASN A 51 -4.36 0.66 7.53
N LEU A 52 -4.48 0.19 8.77
CA LEU A 52 -3.41 0.30 9.77
C LEU A 52 -2.16 -0.48 9.35
N ILE A 53 -2.32 -1.72 8.86
CA ILE A 53 -1.19 -2.55 8.43
C ILE A 53 -0.47 -1.89 7.26
N VAL A 54 -1.21 -1.46 6.22
CA VAL A 54 -0.62 -0.79 5.05
C VAL A 54 0.11 0.49 5.45
N ALA A 55 -0.49 1.33 6.30
CA ALA A 55 0.14 2.56 6.76
C ALA A 55 1.46 2.30 7.50
N ARG A 56 1.51 1.26 8.34
CA ARG A 56 2.74 0.87 9.06
C ARG A 56 3.83 0.37 8.11
N LEU A 57 3.49 -0.45 7.11
CA LEU A 57 4.47 -0.95 6.15
C LEU A 57 5.09 0.19 5.34
N VAL A 58 4.27 1.15 4.89
CA VAL A 58 4.76 2.34 4.17
C VAL A 58 5.62 3.21 5.08
N LEU A 59 5.21 3.45 6.33
CA LEU A 59 5.99 4.22 7.30
C LEU A 59 7.38 3.59 7.53
N GLN A 60 7.42 2.28 7.79
CA GLN A 60 8.68 1.55 8.00
C GLN A 60 9.60 1.65 6.78
N ALA A 61 9.05 1.55 5.57
CA ALA A 61 9.84 1.70 4.34
C ALA A 61 10.43 3.12 4.20
N LEU A 62 9.65 4.16 4.55
CA LEU A 62 10.12 5.56 4.53
C LEU A 62 11.16 5.83 5.62
N GLU A 63 10.96 5.32 6.83
CA GLU A 63 11.92 5.45 7.94
C GLU A 63 13.27 4.77 7.63
N ALA A 64 13.24 3.65 6.90
CA ALA A 64 14.43 2.94 6.47
C ALA A 64 15.32 3.74 5.51
N LEU A 65 14.77 4.72 4.77
CA LEU A 65 15.54 5.62 3.90
C LEU A 65 16.44 6.56 4.70
N LYS A 66 16.16 6.76 6.01
CA LYS A 66 16.91 7.66 6.90
C LYS A 66 17.11 9.05 6.31
N THR A 67 16.10 9.60 5.64
CA THR A 67 16.19 10.91 4.99
C THR A 67 16.28 12.01 6.04
N PRO A 68 17.43 12.68 6.22
CA PRO A 68 17.53 13.78 7.17
C PRO A 68 16.69 14.96 6.65
N ALA A 69 16.18 15.77 7.57
CA ALA A 69 15.63 17.06 7.19
C ALA A 69 16.73 17.88 6.47
N PRO A 70 16.38 18.67 5.44
CA PRO A 70 17.34 19.58 4.85
C PRO A 70 17.83 20.57 5.90
N GLU A 71 19.09 20.98 5.78
CA GLU A 71 19.65 22.00 6.66
C GLU A 71 18.80 23.29 6.61
N PRO A 72 18.60 23.96 7.75
CA PRO A 72 17.91 25.24 7.78
C PRO A 72 18.62 26.24 6.86
N LYS A 73 17.83 26.98 6.09
CA LYS A 73 18.34 28.09 5.29
C LYS A 73 18.87 29.20 6.22
N PRO A 74 20.17 29.49 6.25
CA PRO A 74 20.74 30.47 7.19
C PRO A 74 20.11 31.85 7.04
N GLU A 75 19.72 32.23 5.83
CA GLU A 75 19.06 33.50 5.51
C GLU A 75 17.67 33.68 6.14
N LEU A 76 17.05 32.61 6.63
CA LEU A 76 15.73 32.65 7.27
C LEU A 76 15.80 32.73 8.80
N ILE A 77 16.99 32.60 9.39
CA ILE A 77 17.17 32.65 10.85
C ILE A 77 16.84 34.06 11.36
N GLY A 78 15.78 34.18 12.17
CA GLY A 78 15.34 35.46 12.74
C GLY A 78 14.42 36.28 11.84
N LEU A 79 14.04 35.79 10.65
CA LEU A 79 13.07 36.44 9.78
C LEU A 79 11.69 36.48 10.46
N LYS A 80 11.14 37.68 10.65
CA LYS A 80 9.76 37.86 11.13
C LYS A 80 8.85 38.14 9.94
N VAL A 81 7.84 37.30 9.76
CA VAL A 81 6.73 37.58 8.84
C VAL A 81 5.73 38.45 9.59
N VAL A 82 5.51 39.67 9.10
CA VAL A 82 4.54 40.65 9.63
C VAL A 82 3.26 40.55 8.83
#